data_AF-A0A8T4ERZ2-F1
#
_entry.id   AF-A0A8T4ERZ2-F1
#
_cell.length_a   1.000
_cell.length_b   1.000
_cell.length_c   1.000
_cell.angle_alpha   90.00
_cell.angle_beta   90.00
_cell.angle_gamma   90.00
#
_symmetry.space_group_name_H-M   'P 1'
#
loop_
_entity.id
_entity.type
_entity.pdbx_description
1 polymer ?
#
loop_
_entity_poly.entity_id
_entity_poly.type
_entity_poly.pdbx_seq_one_letter_code
_entity_poly.pdbx_strand_id
1 'polypeptide(L)'
;MPKKKAKKVIKAEARPSPSSSSVLDGKAIAAVSYITWLGLIVAILLNNDKKNEFARYHIRQSLLLLLVSLLPSALFSEWKFIGGILFAAVVILLIMGFVYALNGEKKEVPIFGKLAQDWFKNI
;
A
#
# COMPACT_ATOMS: atom_id res chain seq x y z
N MET A 1 -34.43 -32.22 13.96
CA MET A 1 -33.45 -32.72 12.96
C MET A 1 -33.21 -31.67 11.86
N PRO A 2 -32.01 -31.60 11.25
CA PRO A 2 -31.29 -30.35 11.01
C PRO A 2 -31.30 -29.90 9.52
N LYS A 3 -32.10 -28.89 9.17
CA LYS A 3 -32.09 -28.29 7.81
C LYS A 3 -31.41 -26.92 7.69
N LYS A 4 -30.94 -26.32 8.79
CA LYS A 4 -30.32 -24.97 8.78
C LYS A 4 -28.79 -24.95 8.65
N LYS A 5 -28.09 -26.07 8.90
CA LYS A 5 -26.62 -26.14 8.77
C LYS A 5 -26.14 -26.32 7.32
N ALA A 6 -26.95 -26.89 6.44
CA ALA A 6 -26.57 -27.15 5.04
C ALA A 6 -26.41 -25.86 4.20
N LYS A 7 -27.23 -24.83 4.42
CA LYS A 7 -27.14 -23.55 3.67
C LYS A 7 -25.89 -22.71 4.00
N LYS A 8 -25.23 -22.96 5.14
CA LYS A 8 -24.03 -22.20 5.55
C LYS A 8 -22.74 -22.78 4.97
N VAL A 9 -22.77 -24.05 4.53
CA VAL A 9 -21.62 -24.74 3.93
C VAL A 9 -21.50 -24.45 2.43
N ILE A 10 -22.60 -24.11 1.75
CA ILE A 10 -22.62 -23.84 0.29
C ILE A 10 -22.11 -22.42 -0.04
N LYS A 11 -22.05 -21.49 0.93
CA LYS A 11 -21.39 -20.16 0.74
C LYS A 11 -19.91 -20.19 1.12
N ALA A 12 -19.26 -21.33 0.92
CA ALA A 12 -17.82 -21.48 0.89
C ALA A 12 -17.43 -22.03 -0.50
N GLU A 13 -18.05 -21.50 -1.56
CA GLU A 13 -17.51 -21.58 -2.90
C GLU A 13 -16.07 -21.04 -2.82
N ALA A 14 -15.08 -21.89 -3.05
CA ALA A 14 -13.69 -21.51 -3.10
C ALA A 14 -13.55 -20.25 -3.95
N ARG A 15 -12.96 -19.18 -3.38
CA ARG A 15 -12.61 -18.02 -4.19
C ARG A 15 -11.80 -18.56 -5.37
N PRO A 16 -12.17 -18.27 -6.63
CA PRO A 16 -11.33 -18.66 -7.75
C PRO A 16 -9.94 -18.12 -7.46
N SER A 17 -8.91 -18.96 -7.66
CA SER A 17 -7.53 -18.51 -7.58
C SER A 17 -7.42 -17.23 -8.41
N PRO A 18 -6.82 -16.15 -7.88
CA PRO A 18 -6.77 -14.88 -8.58
C PRO A 18 -6.18 -15.11 -9.98
N SER A 19 -6.91 -14.70 -11.01
CA SER A 19 -6.43 -14.82 -12.39
C SER A 19 -5.11 -14.07 -12.52
N SER A 20 -4.21 -14.53 -13.40
CA SER A 20 -2.93 -13.85 -13.67
C SER A 20 -3.12 -12.35 -13.95
N SER A 21 -4.18 -11.98 -14.67
CA SER A 21 -4.55 -10.58 -14.92
C SER A 21 -4.85 -9.80 -13.63
N SER A 22 -5.62 -10.36 -12.69
CA SER A 22 -5.95 -9.68 -11.43
C SER A 22 -4.72 -9.48 -10.52
N VAL A 23 -3.75 -10.39 -10.60
CA VAL A 23 -2.46 -10.27 -9.91
C VAL A 23 -1.62 -9.17 -10.53
N LEU A 24 -1.50 -9.14 -11.85
CA LEU A 24 -0.77 -8.10 -12.58
C LEU A 24 -1.36 -6.71 -12.34
N ASP A 25 -2.69 -6.59 -12.40
CA ASP A 25 -3.41 -5.35 -12.07
C ASP A 25 -3.08 -4.88 -10.65
N GLY A 26 -3.10 -5.80 -9.68
CA GLY A 26 -2.77 -5.49 -8.28
C GLY A 26 -1.34 -4.97 -8.10
N LYS A 27 -0.37 -5.62 -8.75
CA LYS A 27 1.04 -5.19 -8.71
C LYS A 27 1.25 -3.83 -9.37
N ALA A 28 0.62 -3.60 -10.53
CA ALA A 28 0.70 -2.32 -11.23
C ALA A 28 0.14 -1.18 -10.38
N ILE A 29 -1.05 -1.35 -9.80
CA ILE A 29 -1.68 -0.34 -8.93
C ILE A 29 -0.81 -0.08 -7.69
N ALA A 30 -0.28 -1.14 -7.06
CA ALA A 30 0.62 -1.02 -5.92
C ALA A 30 1.90 -0.25 -6.25
N ALA A 31 2.52 -0.51 -7.41
CA ALA A 31 3.73 0.18 -7.82
C ALA A 31 3.47 1.67 -8.11
N VAL A 32 2.34 1.98 -8.79
CA VAL A 32 1.93 3.35 -9.10
C VAL A 32 1.73 4.19 -7.83
N SER A 33 1.30 3.57 -6.72
CA SER A 33 1.05 4.28 -5.47
C SER A 33 2.29 4.92 -4.82
N TYR A 34 3.50 4.49 -5.19
CA TYR A 34 4.77 4.98 -4.65
C TYR A 34 5.43 6.10 -5.47
N ILE A 35 4.95 6.40 -6.68
CA ILE A 35 5.67 7.29 -7.62
C ILE A 35 5.65 8.75 -7.13
N THR A 36 4.45 9.29 -6.91
CA THR A 36 4.22 10.66 -6.43
C THR A 36 2.85 10.73 -5.77
N TRP A 37 2.50 11.89 -5.21
CA TRP A 37 1.13 12.19 -4.79
C TRP A 37 0.08 11.95 -5.89
N LEU A 38 0.42 12.25 -7.15
CA LEU A 38 -0.47 11.98 -8.28
C LEU A 38 -0.63 10.47 -8.51
N GLY A 39 0.47 9.72 -8.47
CA GLY A 39 0.45 8.26 -8.55
C GLY A 39 -0.38 7.63 -7.43
N LEU A 40 -0.27 8.13 -6.20
CA LEU A 40 -1.07 7.69 -5.07
C LEU A 40 -2.57 7.90 -5.30
N ILE A 41 -2.98 9.09 -5.74
CA ILE A 41 -4.39 9.38 -6.03
C ILE A 41 -4.92 8.44 -7.11
N VAL A 42 -4.18 8.26 -8.20
CA VAL A 42 -4.54 7.33 -9.28
C VAL A 42 -4.67 5.91 -8.75
N ALA A 43 -3.73 5.44 -7.92
CA ALA A 43 -3.78 4.10 -7.34
C ALA A 43 -5.00 3.91 -6.43
N ILE A 44 -5.37 4.90 -5.62
CA ILE A 44 -6.57 4.88 -4.78
C ILE A 44 -7.82 4.74 -5.66
N LEU A 45 -7.94 5.55 -6.71
CA LEU A 45 -9.08 5.52 -7.62
C LEU A 45 -9.20 4.16 -8.32
N LEU A 46 -8.10 3.67 -8.91
CA LEU A 46 -8.08 2.37 -9.58
C LEU A 46 -8.41 1.21 -8.62
N ASN A 47 -7.94 1.28 -7.37
CA ASN A 47 -8.21 0.24 -6.39
C ASN A 47 -9.60 0.31 -5.76
N ASN A 48 -10.29 1.45 -5.85
CA ASN A 48 -11.68 1.56 -5.39
C ASN A 48 -12.60 0.64 -6.24
N ASP A 49 -12.32 0.54 -7.53
CA ASP A 49 -13.03 -0.33 -8.46
C ASP A 49 -12.55 -1.78 -8.34
N LYS A 50 -11.23 -2.00 -8.37
CA LYS A 50 -10.63 -3.35 -8.40
C LYS A 50 -10.66 -4.06 -7.04
N LYS A 51 -10.67 -3.30 -5.94
CA LYS A 51 -10.70 -3.79 -4.55
C LYS A 51 -9.63 -4.84 -4.26
N ASN A 52 -8.43 -4.64 -4.79
CA ASN A 52 -7.32 -5.57 -4.63
C ASN A 52 -6.64 -5.35 -3.27
N GLU A 53 -6.55 -6.41 -2.45
CA GLU A 53 -5.95 -6.37 -1.12
C GLU A 53 -4.42 -6.16 -1.13
N PHE A 54 -3.73 -6.56 -2.21
CA PHE A 54 -2.32 -6.26 -2.40
C PHE A 54 -2.09 -4.78 -2.67
N ALA A 55 -2.83 -4.22 -3.61
CA ALA A 55 -2.80 -2.80 -3.90
C ALA A 55 -3.17 -1.97 -2.67
N ARG A 56 -4.22 -2.35 -1.94
CA ARG A 56 -4.68 -1.67 -0.72
C ARG A 56 -3.58 -1.58 0.34
N TYR A 57 -2.87 -2.67 0.56
CA TYR A 57 -1.74 -2.73 1.50
C TYR A 57 -0.63 -1.73 1.14
N HIS A 58 -0.22 -1.70 -0.13
CA HIS A 58 0.83 -0.79 -0.60
C HIS A 58 0.38 0.68 -0.66
N ILE A 59 -0.89 0.94 -1.01
CA ILE A 59 -1.49 2.29 -1.00
C ILE A 59 -1.42 2.91 0.40
N ARG A 60 -1.75 2.16 1.45
CA ARG A 60 -1.67 2.64 2.84
C ARG A 60 -0.23 2.98 3.22
N GLN A 61 0.71 2.10 2.85
CA GLN A 61 2.13 2.28 3.13
C GLN A 61 2.72 3.47 2.38
N SER A 62 2.43 3.62 1.09
CA SER A 62 2.90 4.76 0.30
C SER A 62 2.28 6.08 0.75
N LEU A 63 1.00 6.09 1.15
CA LEU A 63 0.36 7.27 1.73
C LEU A 63 1.11 7.76 2.97
N LEU A 64 1.42 6.87 3.92
CA LEU A 64 2.17 7.27 5.12
C LEU A 64 3.55 7.83 4.75
N LEU A 65 4.29 7.14 3.89
CA LEU A 65 5.65 7.56 3.52
C LEU A 65 5.66 8.91 2.80
N LEU A 66 4.69 9.15 1.91
CA LEU A 66 4.54 10.43 1.23
C LEU A 66 4.20 11.55 2.23
N LEU A 67 3.31 11.30 3.21
CA LEU A 67 3.04 12.26 4.28
C LEU A 67 4.29 12.55 5.12
N VAL A 68 5.03 11.51 5.51
CA VAL A 68 6.28 11.63 6.29
C VAL A 68 7.35 12.38 5.49
N SER A 69 7.39 12.26 4.16
CA SER A 69 8.35 12.98 3.31
C SER A 69 8.20 14.50 3.34
N LEU A 70 7.06 15.03 3.82
CA LEU A 70 6.83 16.48 3.98
C LEU A 70 7.44 17.04 5.27
N LEU A 71 7.69 16.17 6.26
CA LEU A 71 8.19 16.58 7.58
C LEU A 71 9.62 17.17 7.55
N PRO A 72 10.59 16.62 6.80
CA PRO A 72 11.93 17.19 6.76
C PRO A 72 11.96 18.64 6.31
N SER A 73 11.19 19.00 5.27
CA SER A 73 11.09 20.38 4.78
C SER A 73 10.37 21.31 5.75
N ALA A 74 9.37 20.81 6.48
CA ALA A 74 8.57 21.62 7.39
C ALA A 74 9.28 21.88 8.73
N LEU A 75 9.99 20.90 9.27
CA LEU A 75 10.59 20.97 10.61
C LEU A 75 12.06 21.41 10.61
N PHE A 76 12.78 21.22 9.51
CA PHE A 76 14.23 21.50 9.43
C PHE A 76 14.55 22.54 8.34
N SER A 77 13.68 23.53 8.14
CA SER A 77 13.86 24.60 7.13
C SER A 77 15.19 25.35 7.30
N GLU A 78 15.57 25.64 8.54
CA GLU A 78 16.83 26.32 8.90
C GLU A 78 18.04 25.38 8.84
N TRP A 79 17.83 24.08 9.02
CA TRP A 79 18.89 23.05 9.07
C TRP A 79 18.83 22.13 7.85
N LYS A 80 19.04 22.73 6.68
CA LYS A 80 18.89 22.07 5.37
C LYS A 80 19.67 20.76 5.21
N PHE A 81 20.85 20.65 5.83
CA PHE A 81 21.65 19.42 5.76
C PHE A 81 20.95 18.23 6.46
N ILE A 82 20.42 18.46 7.66
CA ILE A 82 19.70 17.42 8.44
C ILE A 82 18.38 17.07 7.75
N GLY A 83 17.64 18.08 7.27
CA GLY A 83 16.43 17.88 6.48
C GLY A 83 16.69 17.05 5.22
N GLY A 84 17.80 17.30 4.52
CA GLY A 84 18.21 16.54 3.34
C GLY A 84 18.47 15.06 3.64
N ILE A 85 19.17 14.75 4.74
CA ILE A 85 19.45 13.36 5.16
C ILE A 85 18.14 12.63 5.50
N LEU A 86 17.26 13.26 6.26
CA LEU A 86 15.96 12.68 6.63
C LEU A 86 15.09 12.44 5.39
N PHE A 87 15.06 13.40 4.45
CA PHE A 87 14.36 13.23 3.19
C PHE A 87 14.92 12.06 2.38
N ALA A 88 16.24 11.95 2.25
CA ALA A 88 16.89 10.84 1.56
C ALA A 88 16.54 9.49 2.19
N ALA A 89 16.49 9.39 3.53
CA ALA A 89 16.06 8.19 4.23
C ALA A 89 14.62 7.80 3.88
N VAL A 90 13.69 8.76 3.81
CA VAL A 90 12.30 8.50 3.39
C VAL A 90 12.22 8.07 1.92
N VAL A 91 13.01 8.68 1.04
CA VAL A 91 13.08 8.26 -0.38
C VAL A 91 13.56 6.82 -0.51
N ILE A 92 14.55 6.39 0.28
CA ILE A 92 15.00 4.99 0.31
C ILE A 92 13.84 4.07 0.70
N LEU A 93 13.05 4.43 1.71
CA LEU A 93 11.88 3.64 2.12
C LEU A 93 10.79 3.60 1.04
N LEU A 94 10.56 4.70 0.30
CA LEU A 94 9.65 4.73 -0.84
C LEU A 94 10.12 3.75 -1.94
N ILE A 95 11.41 3.77 -2.27
CA ILE A 95 11.99 2.86 -3.26
C ILE A 95 11.87 1.40 -2.79
N MET A 96 12.15 1.11 -1.52
CA MET A 96 11.98 -0.24 -0.97
C MET A 96 10.54 -0.74 -1.09
N GLY A 97 9.56 0.10 -0.71
CA GLY A 97 8.14 -0.23 -0.85
C GLY A 97 7.74 -0.47 -2.31
N PHE A 98 8.25 0.34 -3.23
CA PHE A 98 8.06 0.18 -4.67
C PHE A 98 8.64 -1.15 -5.19
N VAL A 99 9.86 -1.52 -4.78
CA VAL A 99 10.48 -2.80 -5.16
C VAL A 99 9.67 -3.98 -4.63
N TYR A 100 9.20 -3.93 -3.38
CA TYR A 100 8.31 -4.96 -2.83
C TYR A 100 7.01 -5.08 -3.65
N ALA A 101 6.43 -3.95 -4.06
CA ALA A 101 5.24 -3.93 -4.91
C ALA A 101 5.47 -4.64 -6.26
N LEU A 102 6.60 -4.34 -6.93
CA LEU A 102 6.98 -4.97 -8.19
C LEU A 102 7.20 -6.49 -8.04
N ASN A 103 7.84 -6.91 -6.95
CA ASN A 103 8.06 -8.32 -6.66
C ASN A 103 6.75 -9.05 -6.29
N GLY A 104 5.72 -8.33 -5.87
CA GLY A 104 4.48 -8.93 -5.36
C GLY A 104 4.56 -9.32 -3.89
N GLU A 105 5.47 -8.71 -3.14
CA GLU A 105 5.71 -8.99 -1.73
C GLU A 105 4.89 -8.04 -0.85
N LYS A 106 4.00 -8.58 -0.02
CA LYS A 106 3.32 -7.82 1.04
C LYS A 106 4.25 -7.61 2.23
N LYS A 107 5.27 -6.77 2.03
CA LYS A 107 6.31 -6.54 3.03
C LYS A 107 6.28 -5.10 3.53
N GLU A 108 6.38 -4.99 4.84
CA GLU A 108 6.44 -3.73 5.55
C GLU A 108 7.80 -3.07 5.31
N VAL A 109 7.80 -1.78 4.97
CA VAL A 109 9.03 -1.01 5.08
C VAL A 109 9.39 -0.84 6.56
N PRO A 110 10.68 -0.79 6.91
CA PRO A 110 11.11 -0.53 8.28
C PRO A 110 10.46 0.73 8.86
N ILE A 111 10.23 0.72 10.18
CA ILE A 111 9.71 1.84 10.99
C ILE A 111 8.24 2.17 10.74
N PHE A 112 7.82 2.32 9.48
CA PHE A 112 6.52 2.89 9.12
C PHE A 112 5.51 1.88 8.57
N GLY A 113 5.91 0.66 8.19
CA GLY A 113 5.01 -0.29 7.53
C GLY A 113 3.81 -0.67 8.40
N LYS A 114 4.04 -1.15 9.64
CA LYS A 114 2.96 -1.45 10.58
C LYS A 114 2.08 -0.23 10.89
N LEU A 115 2.71 0.92 11.10
CA LEU A 115 2.01 2.17 11.41
C LEU A 115 1.04 2.56 10.29
N ALA A 116 1.46 2.40 9.04
CA ALA A 116 0.62 2.66 7.88
C ALA A 116 -0.62 1.75 7.85
N GLN A 117 -0.45 0.47 8.16
CA GLN A 117 -1.58 -0.47 8.16
C GLN A 117 -2.57 -0.15 9.28
N ASP A 118 -2.08 0.24 10.46
CA ASP A 118 -2.92 0.58 11.60
C ASP A 118 -3.69 1.90 11.39
N TRP A 119 -3.01 2.94 10.90
CA TRP A 119 -3.60 4.27 10.72
C TRP A 119 -4.58 4.34 9.56
N PHE A 120 -4.29 3.61 8.47
CA PHE A 120 -5.07 3.68 7.24
C PHE A 120 -5.90 2.42 6.97
N LYS A 121 -6.25 1.67 8.02
CA LYS A 121 -7.04 0.42 7.94
C LYS A 121 -8.39 0.54 7.20
N ASN A 122 -8.93 1.76 7.07
CA ASN A 122 -10.22 2.04 6.42
C ASN A 122 -10.09 2.52 4.96
N ILE A 123 -8.85 2.74 4.48
CA ILE A 123 -8.56 3.05 3.06
C ILE A 123 -8.47 1.74 2.27
#